data_AF-A0A3B1A4L1-F1
#
_entry.id   AF-A0A3B1A4L1-F1
#
_cell.length_a   1.000
_cell.length_b   1.000
_cell.length_c   1.000
_cell.angle_alpha   90.00
_cell.angle_beta   90.00
_cell.angle_gamma   90.00
#
_symmetry.space_group_name_H-M   'P 1'
#
loop_
_entity.id
_entity.type
_entity.pdbx_description
1 polymer ?
#
loop_
_entity_poly.entity_id
_entity_poly.type
_entity_poly.pdbx_seq_one_letter_code
_entity_poly.pdbx_strand_id
1 'polypeptide(L)' 'AQQKLIAQRPATIGQAGRVPGVTPAAISLLLVHLKKRSALAGQRSAG' A
#
# COMPACT_ATOMS: atom_id res chain seq x y z
N ALA A 1 10.17 3.83 4.97
CA ALA A 1 9.36 3.62 3.76
C ALA A 1 8.17 4.59 3.64
N GLN A 2 7.33 4.74 4.67
CA GLN A 2 6.09 5.56 4.60
C GLN A 2 6.31 6.99 4.09
N GLN A 3 7.23 7.76 4.69
CA GLN A 3 7.52 9.14 4.28
C GLN A 3 7.94 9.23 2.80
N LYS A 4 8.75 8.28 2.31
CA LYS A 4 9.17 8.22 0.90
C LYS A 4 8.01 7.91 -0.04
N LEU A 5 7.12 7.00 0.34
CA LEU A 5 5.92 6.67 -0.44
C LEU A 5 4.92 7.84 -0.46
N ILE A 6 4.79 8.58 0.65
CA ILE A 6 3.96 9.79 0.72
C ILE A 6 4.51 10.90 -0.19
N ALA A 7 5.84 11.07 -0.20
CA ALA A 7 6.49 12.07 -1.04
C ALA A 7 6.40 11.74 -2.54
N GLN A 8 6.62 10.48 -2.92
CA GLN A 8 6.63 10.09 -4.33
C GLN A 8 5.26 9.74 -4.91
N ARG A 9 4.28 9.38 -4.06
CA ARG A 9 2.91 8.99 -4.45
C ARG A 9 2.84 8.05 -5.66
N PRO A 10 3.53 6.90 -5.62
CA PRO A 10 3.55 5.97 -6.75
C PRO A 10 2.12 5.50 -7.08
N ALA A 11 1.78 5.47 -8.37
CA ALA A 11 0.45 5.09 -8.83
C ALA A 11 0.19 3.58 -8.69
N THR A 12 1.26 2.78 -8.63
CA THR A 12 1.18 1.31 -8.57
C THR A 12 2.16 0.73 -7.57
N ILE A 13 1.90 -0.50 -7.13
CA ILE A 13 2.81 -1.26 -6.27
C ILE A 13 4.15 -1.51 -6.95
N GLY A 14 4.14 -1.76 -8.27
CA GLY A 14 5.36 -1.92 -9.06
C GLY A 14 6.24 -0.67 -9.07
N GLN A 15 5.63 0.52 -9.07
CA GLN A 15 6.37 1.79 -8.90
C GLN A 15 6.86 1.96 -7.45
N ALA A 16 6.04 1.63 -6.46
CA ALA A 16 6.42 1.70 -5.04
C ALA A 16 7.66 0.83 -4.73
N GLY A 17 7.78 -0.34 -5.36
CA GLY A 17 8.94 -1.22 -5.22
C GLY A 17 10.24 -0.68 -5.81
N ARG A 18 10.17 0.29 -6.73
CA ARG A 18 11.35 0.95 -7.31
C ARG A 18 11.83 2.18 -6.53
N VAL A 19 11.08 2.60 -5.51
CA VAL A 19 11.45 3.77 -4.69
C VAL A 19 12.71 3.47 -3.87
N PRO A 20 13.78 4.27 -3.97
CA PRO A 20 15.03 4.01 -3.25
C PRO A 20 14.85 3.92 -1.74
N GLY A 21 15.27 2.80 -1.15
CA GLY A 21 15.12 2.51 0.28
C GLY A 21 13.73 1.98 0.68
N VAL A 22 12.88 1.61 -0.27
CA VAL A 22 11.74 0.73 -0.02
C VAL A 22 12.19 -0.72 -0.15
N THR A 23 11.80 -1.56 0.80
CA THR A 23 12.19 -2.97 0.85
C THR A 23 11.03 -3.88 0.41
N PRO A 24 11.31 -5.13 -0.02
CA PRO A 24 10.26 -6.09 -0.33
C PRO A 24 9.29 -6.33 0.83
N ALA A 25 9.77 -6.38 2.07
CA ALA A 25 8.92 -6.53 3.25
C ALA A 25 7.94 -5.34 3.42
N ALA A 26 8.38 -4.12 3.13
CA ALA A 26 7.50 -2.93 3.17
C ALA A 26 6.40 -3.01 2.09
N ILE A 27 6.71 -3.59 0.93
CA ILE A 27 5.70 -3.86 -0.12
C ILE A 27 4.69 -4.90 0.36
N SER A 28 5.13 -5.99 0.99
CA SER A 28 4.23 -6.99 1.56
C SER A 28 3.27 -6.37 2.60
N LEU A 29 3.78 -5.51 3.49
CA LEU A 29 2.96 -4.79 4.47
C LEU A 29 1.94 -3.87 3.80
N LEU A 30 2.34 -3.17 2.73
CA LEU A 30 1.43 -2.30 1.96
C LEU A 30 0.29 -3.12 1.32
N LEU A 31 0.59 -4.29 0.74
CA LEU A 31 -0.42 -5.18 0.16
C LEU A 31 -1.42 -5.68 1.21
N VAL A 32 -0.94 -6.08 2.39
CA VAL A 32 -1.82 -6.47 3.51
C VAL A 32 -2.72 -5.32 3.94
N HIS A 33 -2.17 -4.11 4.04
CA HIS A 33 -2.94 -2.92 4.41
C HIS A 33 -4.04 -2.60 3.38
N LEU A 34 -3.72 -2.65 2.08
CA LEU A 34 -4.68 -2.42 1.01
C LEU A 34 -5.80 -3.46 1.01
N LYS A 35 -5.47 -4.75 1.18
CA LYS A 35 -6.45 -5.83 1.28
C LYS A 35 -7.42 -5.62 2.45
N LYS A 36 -6.90 -5.26 3.63
CA LYS A 36 -7.72 -4.95 4.81
C LYS A 36 -8.67 -3.78 4.54
N ARG A 37 -8.18 -2.71 3.90
CA ARG A 37 -8.99 -1.53 3.57
C ARG A 37 -10.14 -1.86 2.62
N SER A 38 -9.89 -2.69 1.60
CA SER A 38 -10.93 -3.15 0.67
C SER A 38 -11.98 -4.02 1.38
N ALA A 39 -11.55 -4.92 2.26
CA ALA A 39 -12.48 -5.77 3.03
C ALA A 39 -13.41 -4.94 3.93
N LEU A 40 -12.86 -3.92 4.61
CA LEU A 40 -13.65 -3.00 5.44
C LEU A 40 -14.62 -2.15 4.60
N ALA A 41 -14.22 -1.73 3.41
CA ALA A 41 -15.10 -1.01 2.49
C ALA A 41 -16.28 -1.89 2.05
N GLY A 42 -16.04 -3.17 1.77
CA GLY A 42 -17.11 -4.13 1.44
C GLY A 42 -18.06 -4.39 2.61
N GLN A 43 -17.56 -4.43 3.85
CA GLN A 43 -18.39 -4.59 5.05
C GLN A 43 -19.32 -3.41 5.29
N ARG A 44 -18.89 -2.18 4.95
CA ARG A 44 -19.68 -0.95 5.18
C ARG A 44 -20.85 -0.79 4.21
N SER A 45 -20.86 -1.51 3.11
CA SER A 45 -21.97 -1.52 2.15
C SER A 45 -23.02 -2.60 2.46
N ALA A 46 -22.74 -3.50 3.41
CA ALA A 46 -23.56 -4.66 3.74
C ALA A 46 -24.32 -4.53 5.08
N GLY A 47 -24.34 -3.34 5.68
CA GLY A 47 -25.12 -3.01 6.89
C GLY A 47 -25.90 -1.73 6.67
#